data_AF-A0A8S3HUM8-F1
#
_entry.id   AF-A0A8S3HUM8-F1
#
_cell.length_a   1.000
_cell.length_b   1.000
_cell.length_c   1.000
_cell.angle_alpha   90.00
_cell.angle_beta   90.00
_cell.angle_gamma   90.00
#
_symmetry.space_group_name_H-M   'P 1'
#
loop_
_entity.id
_entity.type
_entity.pdbx_description
1 polymer ?
#
loop_
_entity_poly.entity_id
_entity_poly.type
_entity_poly.pdbx_seq_one_letter_code
_entity_poly.pdbx_strand_id
1 'polypeptide(L)'
;MSAIWFSTLLNLKHIFLYIAPAYIVYLFYAFCIRQSSNWKRFIVNLIALGIATIVPFILSFGPFILMNQLPQVLSRLFPFKRGLCHAYWAPNVWALYNVLDKGLTTIGRYTRLFQVRSTSVSMTSGLVQDIEHQVLPSITPAITFILTIVFMMPSLFRLFRRCSKRTFLETIILCALTSFLFG
;
A
#
# COMPACT_ATOMS: atom_id res chain seq x y z
N MET A 1 -23.52 5.58 5.30
CA MET A 1 -22.83 6.87 5.11
C MET A 1 -21.31 6.78 5.21
N SER A 2 -20.72 6.07 6.18
CA SER A 2 -19.24 5.98 6.30
C SER A 2 -18.53 5.47 5.04
N ALA A 3 -19.14 4.52 4.31
CA ALA A 3 -18.61 4.02 3.04
C ALA A 3 -18.50 5.11 1.96
N ILE A 4 -19.50 5.99 1.86
CA ILE A 4 -19.53 7.10 0.89
C ILE A 4 -18.39 8.07 1.20
N TRP A 5 -18.28 8.50 2.46
CA TRP A 5 -17.21 9.41 2.88
C TRP A 5 -15.81 8.81 2.65
N PHE A 6 -15.62 7.53 2.96
CA PHE A 6 -14.35 6.86 2.73
C PHE A 6 -14.01 6.75 1.23
N SER A 7 -14.97 6.39 0.38
CA SER A 7 -14.78 6.38 -1.07
C SER A 7 -14.45 7.78 -1.62
N THR A 8 -15.10 8.82 -1.12
CA THR A 8 -14.75 10.21 -1.48
C THR A 8 -13.33 10.57 -1.05
N LEU A 9 -12.91 10.18 0.15
CA LEU A 9 -11.53 10.38 0.63
C LEU A 9 -10.50 9.67 -0.27
N LEU A 10 -10.80 8.45 -0.72
CA LEU A 10 -9.94 7.72 -1.67
C LEU A 10 -9.79 8.46 -3.00
N ASN A 11 -10.88 9.07 -3.50
CA ASN A 11 -10.84 9.88 -4.72
C ASN A 11 -10.04 11.19 -4.55
N LEU A 12 -9.99 11.76 -3.33
CA LEU A 12 -9.20 12.95 -3.06
C LEU A 12 -7.71 12.63 -2.98
N LYS A 13 -7.32 11.60 -2.22
CA LYS A 13 -5.92 11.15 -2.12
C LYS A 13 -5.84 9.63 -2.04
N HIS A 14 -5.15 9.02 -2.99
CA HIS A 14 -4.92 7.56 -3.04
C HIS A 14 -4.06 7.04 -1.88
N ILE A 15 -3.40 7.90 -1.08
CA ILE A 15 -2.66 7.49 0.13
C ILE A 15 -3.57 6.81 1.17
N PHE A 16 -4.87 7.11 1.15
CA PHE A 16 -5.83 6.44 2.03
C PHE A 16 -6.10 4.97 1.62
N LEU A 17 -5.54 4.51 0.50
CA LEU A 17 -5.61 3.10 0.11
C LEU A 17 -4.94 2.19 1.16
N TYR A 18 -3.93 2.69 1.90
CA TYR A 18 -3.23 1.94 2.94
C TYR A 18 -4.15 1.48 4.08
N ILE A 19 -5.20 2.24 4.37
CA ILE A 19 -6.16 1.94 5.44
C ILE A 19 -7.43 1.27 4.90
N ALA A 20 -7.60 1.18 3.58
CA ALA A 20 -8.77 0.60 2.95
C ALA A 20 -9.07 -0.85 3.38
N PRO A 21 -8.08 -1.75 3.54
CA PRO A 21 -8.35 -3.12 4.00
C PRO A 21 -9.08 -3.16 5.36
N ALA A 22 -8.71 -2.28 6.30
CA ALA A 22 -9.35 -2.19 7.60
C ALA A 22 -10.82 -1.74 7.48
N TYR A 23 -11.09 -0.74 6.64
CA TYR A 23 -12.46 -0.26 6.38
C TYR A 23 -13.33 -1.32 5.71
N ILE A 24 -12.78 -2.05 4.73
CA ILE A 24 -13.49 -3.13 4.04
C ILE A 24 -13.92 -4.21 5.04
N VAL A 25 -12.98 -4.72 5.84
CA VAL A 25 -13.26 -5.78 6.83
C VAL A 25 -14.27 -5.29 7.88
N TYR A 26 -14.10 -4.08 8.40
CA TYR A 26 -15.00 -3.52 9.41
C TYR A 26 -16.42 -3.31 8.89
N LEU A 27 -16.58 -2.67 7.72
CA LEU A 27 -17.89 -2.39 7.15
C LEU A 27 -18.58 -3.68 6.71
N PHE A 28 -17.86 -4.61 6.12
CA PHE A 28 -18.38 -5.92 5.75
C PHE A 28 -18.91 -6.67 6.97
N TYR A 29 -18.11 -6.76 8.04
CA TYR A 29 -18.55 -7.46 9.25
C TYR A 29 -19.71 -6.73 9.94
N ALA A 30 -19.60 -5.41 10.15
CA ALA A 30 -20.58 -4.66 10.92
C ALA A 30 -21.94 -4.57 10.20
N PHE A 31 -21.93 -4.35 8.87
CA PHE A 31 -23.14 -4.11 8.10
C PHE A 31 -23.70 -5.39 7.48
N CYS A 32 -22.86 -6.23 6.88
CA CYS A 32 -23.33 -7.44 6.22
C CYS A 32 -23.52 -8.59 7.22
N ILE A 33 -22.57 -8.85 8.12
CA ILE A 33 -22.66 -10.01 9.03
C ILE A 33 -23.52 -9.69 10.25
N ARG A 34 -23.14 -8.68 11.05
CA ARG A 34 -23.74 -8.42 12.36
C ARG A 34 -25.21 -7.97 12.30
N GLN A 35 -25.59 -7.22 11.27
CA GLN A 35 -26.94 -6.68 11.13
C GLN A 35 -27.87 -7.57 10.28
N SER A 36 -27.32 -8.58 9.62
CA SER A 36 -28.12 -9.53 8.86
C SER A 36 -28.71 -10.60 9.76
N SER A 37 -30.05 -10.65 9.79
CA SER A 37 -30.78 -11.75 10.44
C SER A 37 -30.95 -12.95 9.50
N ASN A 38 -31.00 -12.72 8.18
CA ASN A 38 -31.38 -13.69 7.16
C ASN A 38 -30.53 -13.49 5.90
N TRP A 39 -30.30 -14.54 5.11
CA TRP A 39 -29.51 -14.47 3.87
C TRP A 39 -29.95 -13.37 2.90
N LYS A 40 -31.27 -13.16 2.75
CA LYS A 40 -31.81 -12.08 1.92
C LYS A 40 -31.34 -10.70 2.38
N ARG A 41 -31.27 -10.47 3.70
CA ARG A 41 -30.83 -9.19 4.27
C ARG A 41 -29.33 -9.00 4.12
N PHE A 42 -28.55 -10.07 4.22
CA PHE A 42 -27.12 -10.07 3.92
C PHE A 42 -26.86 -9.58 2.49
N ILE A 43 -27.56 -10.13 1.50
CA ILE A 43 -27.42 -9.75 0.08
C ILE A 43 -27.83 -8.29 -0.14
N VAL A 44 -28.97 -7.85 0.43
CA VAL A 44 -29.40 -6.45 0.34
C VAL A 44 -28.35 -5.51 0.95
N ASN A 45 -27.80 -5.84 2.12
CA ASN A 45 -26.77 -5.05 2.78
C ASN A 45 -25.47 -5.02 1.96
N LEU A 46 -25.09 -6.13 1.34
CA LEU A 46 -23.91 -6.22 0.49
C LEU A 46 -24.07 -5.34 -0.77
N ILE A 47 -25.22 -5.41 -1.44
CA ILE A 47 -25.53 -4.57 -2.60
C ILE A 47 -25.55 -3.10 -2.19
N ALA A 48 -26.21 -2.76 -1.08
CA ALA A 48 -26.26 -1.38 -0.58
C ALA A 48 -24.87 -0.84 -0.24
N LEU A 49 -23.99 -1.65 0.37
CA LEU A 49 -22.60 -1.28 0.64
C LEU A 49 -21.82 -1.08 -0.65
N GLY A 50 -21.97 -1.99 -1.62
CA GLY A 50 -21.36 -1.89 -2.94
C GLY A 50 -21.75 -0.61 -3.68
N ILE A 51 -23.05 -0.34 -3.78
CA ILE A 51 -23.57 0.90 -4.39
C ILE A 51 -23.00 2.13 -3.68
N ALA A 52 -23.05 2.15 -2.34
CA ALA A 52 -22.53 3.26 -1.56
C ALA A 52 -21.03 3.52 -1.80
N THR A 53 -20.24 2.48 -2.07
CA THR A 53 -18.82 2.64 -2.41
C THR A 53 -18.57 3.03 -3.85
N ILE A 54 -19.36 2.53 -4.81
CA ILE A 54 -19.16 2.72 -6.26
C ILE A 54 -19.64 4.11 -6.72
N VAL A 55 -20.70 4.64 -6.15
CA VAL A 55 -21.30 5.92 -6.57
C VAL A 55 -20.26 7.06 -6.60
N PRO A 56 -19.44 7.30 -5.56
CA PRO A 56 -18.39 8.32 -5.61
C PRO A 56 -17.35 8.09 -6.72
N PHE A 57 -16.99 6.83 -7.01
CA PHE A 57 -16.06 6.49 -8.09
C PHE A 57 -16.65 6.77 -9.46
N ILE A 58 -17.93 6.41 -9.70
CA ILE A 58 -18.60 6.73 -10.97
C ILE A 58 -18.73 8.24 -11.14
N LEU A 59 -19.09 8.97 -10.10
CA LEU A 59 -19.21 10.43 -10.16
C LEU A 59 -17.87 11.09 -10.50
N SER A 60 -16.77 10.60 -9.91
CA SER A 60 -15.42 11.16 -10.10
C SER A 60 -14.77 10.73 -11.43
N PHE A 61 -14.85 9.44 -11.78
CA PHE A 61 -14.17 8.88 -12.96
C PHE A 61 -15.05 8.80 -14.21
N GLY A 62 -16.37 8.95 -14.08
CA GLY A 62 -17.34 8.89 -15.18
C GLY A 62 -17.00 9.81 -16.38
N PRO A 63 -16.66 11.09 -16.17
CA PRO A 63 -16.26 11.98 -17.26
C PRO A 63 -15.03 11.48 -18.02
N PHE A 64 -14.04 10.92 -17.32
CA PHE A 64 -12.81 10.39 -17.92
C PHE A 64 -13.04 9.10 -18.70
N ILE A 65 -14.04 8.30 -18.30
CA ILE A 65 -14.48 7.12 -19.05
C ILE A 65 -15.13 7.55 -20.37
N LEU A 66 -16.04 8.54 -20.32
CA LEU A 66 -16.70 9.10 -21.51
C LEU A 66 -15.69 9.69 -22.50
N MET A 67 -14.61 10.31 -22.00
CA MET A 67 -13.52 10.87 -22.81
C MET A 67 -12.45 9.85 -23.20
N ASN A 68 -12.59 8.58 -22.82
CA ASN A 68 -11.62 7.50 -23.07
C ASN A 68 -10.19 7.81 -22.55
N GLN A 69 -10.06 8.64 -21.52
CA GLN A 69 -8.79 9.08 -20.93
C GLN A 69 -8.39 8.33 -19.65
N LEU A 70 -9.18 7.31 -19.25
CA LEU A 70 -8.94 6.53 -18.04
C LEU A 70 -7.51 5.94 -17.94
N PRO A 71 -6.90 5.38 -19.01
CA PRO A 71 -5.51 4.89 -18.95
C PRO A 71 -4.50 5.98 -18.61
N GLN A 72 -4.73 7.21 -19.09
CA GLN A 72 -3.86 8.34 -18.83
C GLN A 72 -3.97 8.80 -17.37
N VAL A 73 -5.16 8.76 -16.78
CA VAL A 73 -5.37 9.06 -15.37
C VAL A 73 -4.67 8.03 -14.48
N LEU A 74 -4.83 6.73 -14.78
CA LEU A 74 -4.22 5.65 -14.00
C LEU A 74 -2.68 5.69 -14.02
N SER A 75 -2.07 5.98 -15.18
CA SER A 75 -0.60 6.06 -15.28
C SER A 75 0.00 7.22 -14.47
N ARG A 76 -0.76 8.31 -14.28
CA ARG A 76 -0.36 9.43 -13.40
C ARG A 76 -0.67 9.15 -11.94
N LEU A 77 -1.74 8.43 -11.64
CA LEU A 77 -2.16 8.11 -10.28
C LEU A 77 -1.23 7.08 -9.63
N PHE A 78 -0.78 6.09 -10.40
CA PHE A 78 0.14 5.05 -9.95
C PHE A 78 1.42 5.03 -10.81
N PRO A 79 2.39 5.92 -10.53
CA PRO A 79 3.66 5.92 -11.24
C PRO A 79 4.56 4.78 -10.72
N PHE A 80 4.37 3.56 -11.23
CA PHE A 80 5.10 2.35 -10.80
C PHE A 80 6.63 2.39 -10.97
N LYS A 81 7.18 3.45 -11.57
CA LYS A 81 8.61 3.62 -11.86
C LYS A 81 9.35 4.58 -10.92
N ARG A 82 8.70 5.08 -9.86
CA ARG A 82 9.33 6.09 -8.98
C ARG A 82 9.28 5.65 -7.52
N GLY A 83 10.45 5.39 -6.93
CA GLY A 83 10.69 5.90 -5.58
C GLY A 83 11.03 4.93 -4.45
N LEU A 84 11.24 3.63 -4.67
CA LEU A 84 11.63 2.76 -3.53
C LEU A 84 13.00 3.13 -2.94
N CYS A 85 13.94 3.62 -3.76
CA CYS A 85 15.27 4.02 -3.28
C CYS A 85 15.72 5.44 -3.68
N HIS A 86 14.91 6.21 -4.42
CA HIS A 86 15.44 7.34 -5.21
C HIS A 86 15.28 8.74 -4.63
N ALA A 87 14.29 8.99 -3.77
CA ALA A 87 13.85 10.38 -3.60
C ALA A 87 14.02 10.93 -2.19
N TYR A 88 13.76 10.18 -1.13
CA TYR A 88 13.88 10.72 0.23
C TYR A 88 14.17 9.59 1.22
N TRP A 89 15.03 9.86 2.21
CA TRP A 89 15.19 8.99 3.37
C TRP A 89 13.87 8.93 4.15
N ALA A 90 13.06 7.92 3.87
CA ALA A 90 12.00 7.51 4.77
C ALA A 90 12.59 6.51 5.77
N PRO A 91 12.33 6.64 7.09
CA PRO A 91 12.76 5.68 8.10
C PRO A 91 11.91 4.39 8.01
N ASN A 92 12.02 3.67 6.89
CA ASN A 92 11.38 2.39 6.63
C ASN A 92 12.42 1.25 6.66
N VAL A 93 11.96 -0.01 6.55
CA VAL A 93 12.86 -1.17 6.60
C VAL A 93 13.88 -1.17 5.46
N TRP A 94 13.52 -0.58 4.31
CA TRP A 94 14.39 -0.49 3.14
C TRP A 94 15.58 0.46 3.35
N ALA A 95 15.44 1.49 4.19
CA ALA A 95 16.57 2.33 4.56
C ALA A 95 17.66 1.54 5.29
N LEU A 96 17.28 0.64 6.20
CA LEU A 96 18.21 -0.26 6.89
C LEU A 96 18.87 -1.24 5.91
N TYR A 97 18.10 -1.79 4.97
CA TYR A 97 18.62 -2.67 3.93
C TYR A 97 19.67 -1.98 3.04
N ASN A 98 19.42 -0.74 2.65
CA ASN A 98 20.36 0.05 1.85
C ASN A 98 21.62 0.43 2.64
N VAL A 99 21.51 0.69 3.95
CA VAL A 99 22.67 0.92 4.82
C VAL A 99 23.52 -0.35 4.93
N LEU A 100 22.90 -1.53 5.04
CA LEU A 100 23.59 -2.81 5.05
C LEU A 100 24.30 -3.09 3.71
N ASP A 101 23.66 -2.84 2.56
CA ASP A 101 24.28 -3.01 1.24
C ASP A 101 25.53 -2.15 1.08
N LYS A 102 25.46 -0.88 1.51
CA LYS A 102 26.61 0.03 1.53
C LYS A 102 27.71 -0.44 2.49
N GLY A 103 27.35 -0.88 3.70
CA GLY A 103 28.31 -1.39 4.68
C GLY A 103 29.06 -2.61 4.15
N LEU A 104 28.34 -3.56 3.57
CA LEU A 104 28.92 -4.76 2.95
C LEU A 104 29.82 -4.41 1.76
N THR A 105 29.43 -3.44 0.94
CA THR A 105 30.25 -2.94 -0.17
C THR A 105 31.56 -2.32 0.32
N THR A 106 31.52 -1.51 1.38
CA THR A 106 32.71 -0.88 1.97
C THR A 106 33.66 -1.92 2.56
N ILE A 107 33.13 -2.91 3.30
CA ILE A 107 33.93 -4.00 3.88
C ILE A 107 34.53 -4.87 2.78
N GLY A 108 33.76 -5.23 1.76
CA GLY A 108 34.23 -6.03 0.61
C GLY A 108 35.34 -5.35 -0.18
N ARG A 109 35.29 -4.02 -0.36
CA ARG A 109 36.38 -3.25 -0.98
C ARG A 109 37.65 -3.26 -0.14
N TYR A 110 37.54 -3.16 1.18
CA TYR A 110 38.70 -3.15 2.07
C TYR A 110 39.37 -4.53 2.18
N THR A 111 38.57 -5.59 2.17
CA THR A 111 39.02 -6.97 2.44
C THR A 111 39.26 -7.83 1.18
N ARG A 112 38.97 -7.31 -0.03
CA ARG A 112 39.10 -7.99 -1.34
C ARG A 112 38.42 -9.37 -1.44
N LEU A 113 37.49 -9.69 -0.54
CA LEU A 113 36.87 -11.02 -0.41
C LEU A 113 35.72 -11.28 -1.40
N PHE A 114 35.14 -10.24 -2.02
CA PHE A 114 34.02 -10.37 -2.96
C PHE A 114 34.21 -9.49 -4.21
N GLN A 115 33.75 -9.98 -5.36
CA GLN A 115 33.66 -9.19 -6.59
C GLN A 115 32.55 -8.14 -6.45
N VAL A 116 32.93 -6.90 -6.14
CA VAL A 116 32.01 -5.76 -6.14
C VAL A 116 31.72 -5.38 -7.59
N ARG A 117 30.45 -5.44 -8.02
CA ARG A 117 30.05 -4.92 -9.34
C ARG A 117 30.35 -3.42 -9.42
N SER A 118 31.15 -3.06 -10.42
CA SER A 118 31.76 -1.74 -10.60
C SER A 118 30.80 -0.66 -11.14
N THR A 119 29.61 -0.51 -10.57
CA THR A 119 28.70 0.60 -10.93
C THR A 119 28.37 1.40 -9.69
N SER A 120 29.36 2.14 -9.19
CA SER A 120 29.15 3.12 -8.11
C SER A 120 28.31 4.29 -8.60
N VAL A 121 26.99 4.13 -8.60
CA VAL A 121 26.06 5.24 -8.80
C VAL A 121 26.05 6.05 -7.50
N SER A 122 26.37 7.34 -7.62
CA SER A 122 26.38 8.29 -6.52
C SER A 122 24.96 8.50 -5.98
N MET A 123 24.69 7.98 -4.79
CA MET A 123 23.41 8.14 -4.07
C MET A 123 23.20 9.56 -3.52
N THR A 124 24.20 10.43 -3.63
CA THR A 124 24.20 11.78 -3.04
C THR A 124 24.07 12.89 -4.10
N SER A 125 24.00 12.55 -5.39
CA SER A 125 23.99 13.53 -6.47
C SER A 125 22.58 14.02 -6.88
N GLY A 126 21.53 13.65 -6.16
CA GLY A 126 20.14 14.05 -6.48
C GLY A 126 19.61 13.49 -7.82
N LEU A 127 20.35 12.57 -8.44
CA LEU A 127 19.98 11.89 -9.69
C LEU A 127 19.07 10.70 -9.37
N VAL A 128 17.82 10.80 -9.83
CA VAL A 128 16.79 9.77 -9.72
C VAL A 128 17.11 8.65 -10.73
N GLN A 129 18.06 7.77 -10.41
CA GLN A 129 18.42 6.59 -11.22
C GLN A 129 18.18 5.29 -10.46
N ASP A 130 17.71 4.26 -11.17
CA ASP A 130 17.32 2.96 -10.59
C ASP A 130 18.52 2.35 -9.87
N ILE A 131 18.41 2.28 -8.54
CA ILE A 131 19.47 1.76 -7.69
C ILE A 131 19.44 0.24 -7.80
N GLU A 132 20.31 -0.29 -8.63
CA GLU A 132 20.65 -1.71 -8.56
C GLU A 132 21.53 -1.94 -7.31
N HIS A 133 21.02 -2.75 -6.38
CA HIS A 133 21.77 -3.22 -5.23
C HIS A 133 23.03 -3.97 -5.70
N GLN A 134 24.18 -3.66 -5.09
CA GLN A 134 25.47 -4.16 -5.57
C GLN A 134 25.83 -5.53 -5.01
N VAL A 135 25.36 -5.84 -3.78
CA VAL A 135 25.66 -7.08 -3.06
C VAL A 135 24.37 -7.85 -2.77
N LEU A 136 23.33 -7.14 -2.36
CA LEU A 136 22.02 -7.69 -2.04
C LEU A 136 21.10 -7.82 -3.27
N PRO A 137 20.10 -8.72 -3.26
CA PRO A 137 19.16 -8.84 -4.37
C PRO A 137 18.31 -7.58 -4.53
N SER A 138 18.03 -7.22 -5.78
CA SER A 138 17.20 -6.07 -6.11
C SER A 138 15.76 -6.28 -5.65
N ILE A 139 15.24 -5.30 -4.92
CA ILE A 139 13.88 -5.34 -4.37
C ILE A 139 12.92 -4.82 -5.43
N THR A 140 12.08 -5.72 -5.96
CA THR A 140 11.03 -5.33 -6.90
C THR A 140 9.80 -4.79 -6.15
N PRO A 141 9.00 -3.89 -6.76
CA PRO A 141 7.72 -3.44 -6.19
C PRO A 141 6.74 -4.58 -5.87
N ALA A 142 6.88 -5.74 -6.53
CA ALA A 142 6.07 -6.92 -6.22
C ALA A 142 6.43 -7.50 -4.84
N ILE A 143 7.71 -7.53 -4.49
CA ILE A 143 8.17 -8.05 -3.18
C ILE A 143 7.67 -7.14 -2.05
N THR A 144 7.77 -5.83 -2.21
CA THR A 144 7.28 -4.86 -1.22
C THR A 144 5.76 -4.98 -1.03
N PHE A 145 5.02 -5.16 -2.12
CA PHE A 145 3.58 -5.37 -2.09
C PHE A 145 3.18 -6.70 -1.41
N ILE A 146 3.90 -7.80 -1.67
CA ILE A 146 3.63 -9.07 -1.01
C ILE A 146 3.93 -8.97 0.48
N LEU A 147 5.07 -8.39 0.87
CA LEU A 147 5.44 -8.20 2.27
C LEU A 147 4.42 -7.34 3.02
N THR A 148 4.03 -6.19 2.47
CA THR A 148 2.98 -5.35 3.08
C THR A 148 1.70 -6.13 3.35
N ILE A 149 1.21 -6.91 2.37
CA ILE A 149 0.01 -7.74 2.55
C ILE A 149 0.22 -8.79 3.66
N VAL A 150 1.32 -9.53 3.64
CA VAL A 150 1.60 -10.57 4.64
C VAL A 150 1.60 -10.00 6.04
N PHE A 151 2.20 -8.83 6.27
CA PHE A 151 2.22 -8.17 7.57
C PHE A 151 0.90 -7.49 7.95
N MET A 152 0.07 -7.09 6.99
CA MET A 152 -1.29 -6.60 7.25
C MET A 152 -2.27 -7.71 7.63
N MET A 153 -2.11 -8.93 7.10
CA MET A 153 -3.10 -10.01 7.26
C MET A 153 -3.45 -10.36 8.72
N PRO A 154 -2.49 -10.46 9.67
CA PRO A 154 -2.81 -10.77 11.06
C PRO A 154 -3.72 -9.73 11.73
N SER A 155 -3.50 -8.43 11.45
CA SER A 155 -4.30 -7.35 12.04
C SER A 155 -5.72 -7.32 11.47
N LEU A 156 -5.87 -7.64 10.18
CA LEU A 156 -7.17 -7.80 9.51
C LEU A 156 -7.93 -9.01 10.03
N PHE A 157 -7.26 -10.14 10.23
CA PHE A 157 -7.86 -11.35 10.78
C PHE A 157 -8.36 -11.13 12.22
N ARG A 158 -7.57 -10.43 13.04
CA ARG A 158 -7.99 -10.03 14.40
C ARG A 158 -9.25 -9.16 14.38
N LEU A 159 -9.32 -8.18 13.48
CA LEU A 159 -10.48 -7.31 13.31
C LEU A 159 -11.73 -8.10 12.90
N PHE A 160 -11.58 -9.06 11.97
CA PHE A 160 -12.67 -9.91 11.53
C PHE A 160 -13.23 -10.78 12.66
N ARG A 161 -12.36 -11.35 13.51
CA ARG A 161 -12.78 -12.19 14.64
C ARG A 161 -13.36 -11.39 15.80
N ARG A 162 -12.82 -10.20 16.08
CA ARG A 162 -13.23 -9.33 17.19
C ARG A 162 -13.53 -7.94 16.66
N CYS A 163 -14.69 -7.79 16.06
CA CYS A 163 -15.11 -6.50 15.52
C CYS A 163 -15.60 -5.57 16.65
N SER A 164 -14.76 -4.59 16.96
CA SER A 164 -15.04 -3.54 17.95
C SER A 164 -14.47 -2.21 17.44
N LYS A 165 -14.94 -1.09 17.98
CA LYS A 165 -14.39 0.23 17.61
C LYS A 165 -12.91 0.38 17.96
N ARG A 166 -12.46 -0.25 19.06
CA ARG A 166 -11.06 -0.23 19.49
C ARG A 166 -10.17 -1.04 18.55
N THR A 167 -10.54 -2.28 18.27
CA THR A 167 -9.81 -3.14 17.33
C THR A 167 -9.79 -2.56 15.93
N PHE A 168 -10.84 -1.84 15.51
CA PHE A 168 -10.83 -1.11 14.25
C PHE A 168 -9.75 -0.03 14.19
N LEU A 169 -9.65 0.82 15.22
CA LEU A 169 -8.62 1.86 15.30
C LEU A 169 -7.21 1.25 15.35
N GLU A 170 -7.01 0.19 16.14
CA GLU A 170 -5.74 -0.56 16.19
C GLU A 170 -5.35 -1.09 14.80
N THR A 171 -6.29 -1.70 14.08
CA THR A 171 -6.03 -2.24 12.73
C THR A 171 -5.75 -1.14 11.71
N ILE A 172 -6.41 0.02 11.77
CA ILE A 172 -6.08 1.17 10.91
C ILE A 172 -4.62 1.60 11.11
N ILE A 173 -4.21 1.77 12.38
CA ILE A 173 -2.85 2.19 12.73
C ILE A 173 -1.84 1.16 12.25
N LEU A 174 -2.11 -0.14 12.50
CA LEU A 174 -1.24 -1.21 12.06
C LEU A 174 -1.15 -1.29 10.54
N CYS A 175 -2.26 -1.19 9.81
CA CYS A 175 -2.25 -1.16 8.35
C CYS A 175 -1.42 0.01 7.81
N ALA A 176 -1.65 1.23 8.33
CA ALA A 176 -0.89 2.41 7.94
C ALA A 176 0.61 2.24 8.22
N LEU A 177 0.97 1.74 9.41
CA LEU A 177 2.37 1.51 9.80
C LEU A 177 3.02 0.42 8.95
N THR A 178 2.35 -0.70 8.69
CA THR A 178 2.88 -1.76 7.82
C THR A 178 3.08 -1.26 6.39
N SER A 179 2.16 -0.44 5.89
CA SER A 179 2.30 0.16 4.55
C SER A 179 3.44 1.16 4.48
N PHE A 180 3.69 1.90 5.56
CA PHE A 180 4.82 2.83 5.65
C PHE A 180 6.16 2.09 5.77
N LEU A 181 6.18 0.97 6.50
CA LEU A 181 7.41 0.24 6.80
C LEU A 181 7.90 -0.59 5.60
N PHE A 182 6.97 -1.21 4.87
CA PHE A 182 7.28 -2.15 3.80
C PHE A 182 6.90 -1.66 2.40
N GLY A 183 6.04 -0.64 2.28
CA GLY A 183 5.62 -0.07 0.99
C GLY A 183 6.60 0.94 0.45
#